data_AF-A0AAJ4B5Q0-F1
#
_entry.id   AF-A0AAJ4B5Q0-F1
#
_cell.length_a   1.000
_cell.length_b   1.000
_cell.length_c   1.000
_cell.angle_alpha   90.00
_cell.angle_beta   90.00
_cell.angle_gamma   90.00
#
_symmetry.space_group_name_H-M   'P 1'
#
loop_
_entity.id
_entity.type
_entity.pdbx_description
1 polymer ?
#
loop_
_entity_poly.entity_id
_entity_poly.type
_entity_poly.pdbx_seq_one_letter_code
_entity_poly.pdbx_strand_id
1 'polypeptide(L)'
;MSFITEIKTFAALGSGVIGSGWVSRALAHGLDVVAWDPAPGAEAALRNRVAKCWGALERQGLVPGASQNRLRFVATVEECVRDADFIQESAPERLELKLDLHSRISAAARPNVLIGSSTSGLLPSDFYESSSHPERCVVGHPFNPVYLLPLVEVVGGKNTAPAAIQAAIKVYESLGMRPLHVRKEVPGFIADRLLEALWREALHLVNDGVATTGEIDDAIRFGAGLRWSFMGTFLTYTLAGGDAGMRHFMTQFGPALQLPWSYLPAPELTEKLIDDVVDGTTDQLGKHSISALERYRDDCLLAVLEAVKTTKARHGMSFAE
;
A
#
# COMPACT_ATOMS: atom_id res chain seq x y z
N MET A 1 -20.34 -9.13 -18.11
CA MET A 1 -20.12 -10.23 -17.14
C MET A 1 -20.28 -9.67 -15.73
N SER A 2 -20.82 -10.43 -14.79
CA SER A 2 -20.86 -10.05 -13.37
C SER A 2 -19.61 -10.58 -12.67
N PHE A 3 -18.80 -9.69 -12.10
CA PHE A 3 -17.64 -10.06 -11.29
C PHE A 3 -18.07 -10.45 -9.88
N ILE A 4 -17.32 -11.35 -9.25
CA ILE A 4 -17.54 -11.71 -7.84
C ILE A 4 -17.13 -10.52 -6.95
N THR A 5 -18.03 -10.11 -6.07
CA THR A 5 -17.76 -9.02 -5.09
C THR A 5 -17.99 -9.45 -3.64
N GLU A 6 -18.77 -10.50 -3.42
CA GLU A 6 -18.90 -11.16 -2.13
C GLU A 6 -17.91 -12.32 -2.09
N ILE A 7 -16.83 -12.14 -1.34
CA ILE A 7 -15.70 -13.08 -1.33
C ILE A 7 -15.72 -13.92 -0.05
N LYS A 8 -15.44 -15.21 -0.18
CA LYS A 8 -15.24 -16.15 0.94
C LYS A 8 -13.83 -16.71 0.94
N THR A 9 -13.25 -16.93 -0.25
CA THR A 9 -11.89 -17.44 -0.42
C THR A 9 -11.00 -16.41 -1.11
N PHE A 10 -9.90 -16.02 -0.44
CA PHE A 10 -8.89 -15.10 -0.94
C PHE A 10 -7.62 -15.88 -1.30
N ALA A 11 -7.15 -15.76 -2.54
CA ALA A 11 -5.86 -16.31 -2.96
C ALA A 11 -4.76 -15.26 -2.87
N ALA A 12 -3.66 -15.61 -2.20
CA ALA A 12 -2.48 -14.77 -2.07
C ALA A 12 -1.27 -15.43 -2.75
N LEU A 13 -0.68 -14.76 -3.74
CA LEU A 13 0.53 -15.22 -4.42
C LEU A 13 1.71 -14.33 -4.04
N GLY A 14 2.72 -14.92 -3.41
CA GLY A 14 3.81 -14.20 -2.76
C GLY A 14 3.47 -13.90 -1.30
N SER A 15 4.38 -14.30 -0.40
CA SER A 15 4.21 -14.30 1.06
C SER A 15 5.21 -13.39 1.79
N GLY A 16 5.84 -12.48 1.05
CA GLY A 16 6.73 -11.44 1.57
C GLY A 16 6.00 -10.41 2.44
N VAL A 17 6.60 -9.24 2.64
CA VAL A 17 6.07 -8.18 3.52
C VAL A 17 4.63 -7.80 3.14
N ILE A 18 4.40 -7.44 1.86
CA ILE A 18 3.08 -7.04 1.36
C ILE A 18 2.08 -8.21 1.35
N GLY A 19 2.49 -9.35 0.80
CA GLY A 19 1.64 -10.54 0.71
C GLY A 19 1.16 -11.04 2.07
N SER A 20 2.07 -11.11 3.06
CA SER A 20 1.70 -11.47 4.43
C SER A 20 0.73 -10.48 5.06
N GLY A 21 0.84 -9.18 4.74
CA GLY A 21 -0.12 -8.18 5.21
C GLY A 21 -1.51 -8.34 4.60
N TRP A 22 -1.61 -8.68 3.31
CA TRP A 22 -2.89 -9.06 2.68
C TRP A 22 -3.50 -10.32 3.30
N VAL A 23 -2.68 -11.36 3.50
CA VAL A 23 -3.10 -12.60 4.16
C VAL A 23 -3.66 -12.30 5.55
N SER A 24 -2.92 -11.55 6.37
CA SER A 24 -3.35 -11.19 7.72
C SER A 24 -4.66 -10.40 7.73
N ARG A 25 -4.81 -9.42 6.82
CA ARG A 25 -6.05 -8.65 6.66
C ARG A 25 -7.22 -9.54 6.25
N ALA A 26 -7.05 -10.38 5.23
CA ALA A 26 -8.11 -11.29 4.77
C ALA A 26 -8.57 -12.26 5.88
N LEU A 27 -7.63 -12.82 6.66
CA LEU A 27 -7.95 -13.68 7.81
C LEU A 27 -8.69 -12.92 8.91
N ALA A 28 -8.29 -11.67 9.20
CA ALA A 28 -8.96 -10.79 10.17
C ALA A 28 -10.37 -10.38 9.74
N HIS A 29 -10.63 -10.37 8.44
CA HIS A 29 -11.95 -10.18 7.82
C HIS A 29 -12.72 -11.49 7.61
N GLY A 30 -12.28 -12.60 8.21
CA GLY A 30 -13.05 -13.84 8.23
C GLY A 30 -13.13 -14.49 6.86
N LEU A 31 -12.06 -14.41 6.07
CA LEU A 31 -11.93 -15.15 4.82
C LEU A 31 -11.10 -16.41 5.00
N ASP A 32 -11.37 -17.42 4.17
CA ASP A 32 -10.44 -18.52 3.96
C ASP A 32 -9.33 -18.04 3.03
N VAL A 33 -8.08 -18.22 3.44
CA VAL A 33 -6.93 -17.78 2.66
C VAL A 33 -6.17 -18.97 2.12
N VAL A 34 -5.97 -19.00 0.81
CA VAL A 34 -5.08 -19.94 0.14
C VAL A 34 -3.84 -19.17 -0.30
N ALA A 35 -2.67 -19.57 0.17
CA ALA A 35 -1.42 -18.89 -0.11
C ALA A 35 -0.44 -19.78 -0.88
N TRP A 36 0.33 -19.16 -1.76
CA TRP A 36 1.43 -19.80 -2.48
C TRP A 36 2.64 -18.87 -2.55
N ASP A 37 3.84 -19.44 -2.40
CA ASP A 37 5.12 -18.77 -2.60
C ASP A 37 6.17 -19.83 -2.96
N PRO A 38 7.02 -19.60 -3.98
CA PRO A 38 8.00 -20.59 -4.43
C PRO A 38 9.21 -20.71 -3.49
N ALA A 39 9.42 -19.77 -2.56
CA ALA A 39 10.61 -19.74 -1.73
C ALA A 39 10.62 -20.89 -0.70
N PRO A 40 11.76 -21.58 -0.51
CA PRO A 40 11.91 -22.55 0.57
C PRO A 40 11.59 -21.96 1.94
N GLY A 41 10.75 -22.65 2.73
CA GLY A 41 10.36 -22.20 4.06
C GLY A 41 9.34 -21.04 4.09
N ALA A 42 8.79 -20.65 2.94
CA ALA A 42 7.83 -19.54 2.85
C ALA A 42 6.59 -19.75 3.71
N GLU A 43 6.04 -20.97 3.80
CA GLU A 43 4.88 -21.24 4.67
C GLU A 43 5.18 -20.90 6.14
N ALA A 44 6.30 -21.38 6.67
CA ALA A 44 6.69 -21.11 8.05
C ALA A 44 6.92 -19.62 8.29
N ALA A 45 7.56 -18.93 7.33
CA ALA A 45 7.78 -17.49 7.38
C ALA A 45 6.45 -16.71 7.36
N LEU A 46 5.52 -17.09 6.49
CA LEU A 46 4.19 -16.48 6.40
C LEU A 46 3.42 -16.62 7.72
N ARG A 47 3.35 -17.86 8.26
CA ARG A 47 2.66 -18.12 9.53
C ARG A 47 3.26 -17.31 10.68
N ASN A 48 4.58 -17.16 10.73
CA ASN A 48 5.26 -16.32 11.72
C ASN A 48 4.91 -14.84 11.56
N ARG A 49 4.87 -14.31 10.33
CA ARG A 49 4.48 -12.91 10.06
C ARG A 49 3.03 -12.64 10.47
N VAL A 50 2.12 -13.54 10.12
CA VAL A 50 0.71 -13.48 10.52
C VAL A 50 0.58 -13.46 12.05
N ALA A 51 1.27 -14.38 12.74
CA ALA A 51 1.24 -14.44 14.21
C ALA A 51 1.78 -13.15 14.85
N LYS A 52 2.84 -12.55 14.31
CA LYS A 52 3.46 -11.32 14.83
C LYS A 52 2.52 -10.11 14.77
N CYS A 53 1.77 -9.93 13.68
CA CYS A 53 0.87 -8.78 13.54
C CYS A 53 -0.54 -9.01 14.12
N TRP A 54 -0.89 -10.25 14.49
CA TRP A 54 -2.24 -10.61 14.93
C TRP A 54 -2.73 -9.78 16.12
N GLY A 55 -1.86 -9.51 17.10
CA GLY A 55 -2.24 -8.67 18.26
C GLY A 55 -2.57 -7.21 17.91
N ALA A 56 -2.05 -6.68 16.80
CA ALA A 56 -2.46 -5.36 16.29
C ALA A 56 -3.87 -5.44 15.66
N LEU A 57 -4.16 -6.51 14.91
CA LEU A 57 -5.47 -6.76 14.31
C LEU A 57 -6.55 -7.02 15.36
N GLU A 58 -6.23 -7.73 16.45
CA GLU A 58 -7.13 -7.92 17.59
C GLU A 58 -7.55 -6.59 18.22
N ARG A 59 -6.61 -5.67 18.38
CA ARG A 59 -6.89 -4.31 18.90
C ARG A 59 -7.65 -3.45 17.92
N GLN A 60 -7.43 -3.63 16.62
CA GLN A 60 -8.22 -2.96 15.57
C GLN A 60 -9.68 -3.47 15.54
N GLY A 61 -9.88 -4.74 15.89
CA GLY A 61 -11.17 -5.42 15.91
C GLY A 61 -11.26 -6.47 14.81
N LEU A 62 -11.42 -7.74 15.21
CA LEU A 62 -11.62 -8.86 14.30
C LEU A 62 -13.11 -9.06 14.00
N VAL A 63 -13.43 -9.52 12.79
CA VAL A 63 -14.80 -9.99 12.52
C VAL A 63 -15.06 -11.34 13.21
N PRO A 64 -16.33 -11.67 13.54
CA PRO A 64 -16.66 -12.99 14.08
C PRO A 64 -16.18 -14.13 13.17
N GLY A 65 -15.45 -15.11 13.74
CA GLY A 65 -14.91 -16.25 13.00
C GLY A 65 -13.59 -15.98 12.27
N ALA A 66 -12.99 -14.79 12.41
CA ALA A 66 -11.61 -14.54 12.02
C ALA A 66 -10.65 -15.48 12.76
N SER A 67 -9.73 -16.11 12.03
CA SER A 67 -8.77 -17.04 12.62
C SER A 67 -7.57 -17.26 11.71
N GLN A 68 -6.38 -17.31 12.31
CA GLN A 68 -5.14 -17.69 11.62
C GLN A 68 -5.18 -19.11 11.05
N ASN A 69 -6.04 -19.98 11.59
CA ASN A 69 -6.18 -21.38 11.15
C ASN A 69 -6.90 -21.53 9.80
N ARG A 70 -7.48 -20.44 9.28
CA ARG A 70 -8.10 -20.41 7.95
C ARG A 70 -7.10 -20.19 6.81
N LEU A 71 -5.80 -20.18 7.15
CA LEU A 71 -4.70 -20.14 6.19
C LEU A 71 -4.29 -21.56 5.77
N ARG A 72 -4.49 -21.86 4.49
CA ARG A 72 -3.94 -23.03 3.80
C ARG A 72 -2.80 -22.58 2.89
N PHE A 73 -1.69 -23.31 2.92
CA PHE A 73 -0.58 -23.12 2.00
C PHE A 73 -0.59 -24.26 0.98
N VAL A 74 -0.35 -23.95 -0.30
CA VAL A 74 -0.42 -24.92 -1.39
C VAL A 74 0.88 -24.96 -2.20
N ALA A 75 1.07 -26.00 -3.01
CA ALA A 75 2.33 -26.23 -3.71
C ALA A 75 2.41 -25.50 -5.05
N THR A 76 1.27 -25.18 -5.67
CA THR A 76 1.21 -24.63 -7.02
C THR A 76 0.34 -23.38 -7.12
N VAL A 77 0.64 -22.53 -8.13
CA VAL A 77 -0.17 -21.36 -8.49
C VAL A 77 -1.61 -21.78 -8.80
N GLU A 78 -1.74 -22.87 -9.54
CA GLU A 78 -3.00 -23.41 -10.05
C GLU A 78 -3.89 -23.92 -8.91
N GLU A 79 -3.32 -24.57 -7.88
CA GLU A 79 -4.05 -24.92 -6.66
C GLU A 79 -4.48 -23.70 -5.85
N CYS A 80 -3.69 -22.63 -5.88
CA CYS A 80 -3.95 -21.41 -5.10
C CYS A 80 -5.19 -20.68 -5.62
N VAL A 81 -5.34 -20.59 -6.94
CA VAL A 81 -6.34 -19.70 -7.58
C VAL A 81 -7.62 -20.40 -8.02
N ARG A 82 -7.63 -21.74 -8.12
CA ARG A 82 -8.73 -22.52 -8.72
C ARG A 82 -10.11 -22.20 -8.14
N ASP A 83 -10.19 -22.17 -6.82
CA ASP A 83 -11.45 -22.01 -6.07
C ASP A 83 -11.57 -20.62 -5.42
N ALA A 84 -10.67 -19.69 -5.75
CA ALA A 84 -10.62 -18.36 -5.15
C ALA A 84 -11.74 -17.45 -5.68
N ASP A 85 -12.32 -16.62 -4.81
CA ASP A 85 -13.30 -15.58 -5.16
C ASP A 85 -12.61 -14.25 -5.51
N PHE A 86 -11.40 -14.06 -5.00
CA PHE A 86 -10.52 -12.93 -5.31
C PHE A 86 -9.05 -13.37 -5.23
N ILE A 87 -8.22 -12.85 -6.13
CA ILE A 87 -6.80 -13.21 -6.22
C ILE A 87 -5.97 -11.94 -6.07
N GLN A 88 -4.96 -11.97 -5.19
CA GLN A 88 -4.00 -10.88 -5.02
C GLN A 88 -2.57 -11.42 -5.18
N GLU A 89 -1.85 -10.87 -6.15
CA GLU A 89 -0.44 -11.13 -6.39
C GLU A 89 0.45 -10.08 -5.68
N SER A 90 1.53 -10.52 -5.05
CA SER A 90 2.48 -9.72 -4.27
C SER A 90 3.93 -10.24 -4.40
N ALA A 91 4.28 -10.78 -5.55
CA ALA A 91 5.62 -11.21 -5.89
C ALA A 91 6.53 -10.00 -6.23
N PRO A 92 7.86 -10.20 -6.34
CA PRO A 92 8.82 -9.12 -6.56
C PRO A 92 8.51 -8.23 -7.77
N GLU A 93 8.97 -6.98 -7.71
CA GLU A 93 8.76 -5.96 -8.73
C GLU A 93 9.64 -6.19 -9.97
N ARG A 94 9.37 -7.28 -10.69
CA ARG A 94 10.08 -7.70 -11.91
C ARG A 94 9.07 -8.01 -13.01
N LEU A 95 9.15 -7.27 -14.11
CA LEU A 95 8.18 -7.34 -15.21
C LEU A 95 8.03 -8.78 -15.77
N GLU A 96 9.13 -9.43 -16.15
CA GLU A 96 9.11 -10.80 -16.71
C GLU A 96 8.47 -11.82 -15.76
N LEU A 97 8.75 -11.70 -14.46
CA LEU A 97 8.19 -12.59 -13.44
C LEU A 97 6.68 -12.39 -13.33
N LYS A 98 6.21 -11.15 -13.30
CA LYS A 98 4.78 -10.84 -13.19
C LYS A 98 4.02 -11.23 -14.46
N LEU A 99 4.62 -11.06 -15.64
CA LEU A 99 4.07 -11.53 -16.92
C LEU A 99 3.78 -13.03 -16.90
N ASP A 100 4.78 -13.85 -16.54
CA ASP A 100 4.63 -15.30 -16.43
C ASP A 100 3.58 -15.68 -15.37
N LEU A 101 3.71 -15.10 -14.18
CA LEU A 101 2.84 -15.42 -13.05
C LEU A 101 1.38 -15.07 -13.35
N HIS A 102 1.09 -13.90 -13.93
CA HIS A 102 -0.27 -13.51 -14.27
C HIS A 102 -0.86 -14.28 -15.44
N SER A 103 -0.04 -14.72 -16.41
CA SER A 103 -0.48 -15.67 -17.44
C SER A 103 -1.00 -16.97 -16.80
N ARG A 104 -0.23 -17.56 -15.86
CA ARG A 104 -0.62 -18.77 -15.14
C ARG A 104 -1.84 -18.57 -14.24
N ILE A 105 -1.87 -17.48 -13.46
CA ILE A 105 -3.00 -17.12 -12.60
C ILE A 105 -4.27 -17.03 -13.43
N SER A 106 -4.24 -16.24 -14.50
CA SER A 106 -5.41 -15.94 -15.30
C SER A 106 -5.94 -17.15 -16.08
N ALA A 107 -5.05 -18.05 -16.53
CA ALA A 107 -5.44 -19.30 -17.18
C ALA A 107 -6.14 -20.29 -16.22
N ALA A 108 -5.72 -20.33 -14.95
CA ALA A 108 -6.26 -21.26 -13.95
C ALA A 108 -7.48 -20.71 -13.17
N ALA A 109 -7.64 -19.38 -13.10
CA ALA A 109 -8.71 -18.73 -12.36
C ALA A 109 -10.05 -18.71 -13.10
N ARG A 110 -11.16 -18.90 -12.36
CA ARG A 110 -12.53 -18.81 -12.90
C ARG A 110 -12.78 -17.46 -13.60
N PRO A 111 -13.46 -17.42 -14.76
CA PRO A 111 -13.51 -16.25 -15.65
C PRO A 111 -14.12 -14.97 -15.05
N ASN A 112 -14.90 -15.08 -13.97
CA ASN A 112 -15.54 -13.96 -13.28
C ASN A 112 -14.81 -13.49 -12.00
N VAL A 113 -13.66 -14.08 -11.66
CA VAL A 113 -12.83 -13.71 -10.51
C VAL A 113 -11.91 -12.56 -10.89
N LEU A 114 -11.83 -11.55 -10.01
CA LEU A 114 -10.90 -10.44 -10.17
C LEU A 114 -9.48 -10.86 -9.81
N ILE A 115 -8.51 -10.33 -10.55
CA ILE A 115 -7.08 -10.57 -10.34
C ILE A 115 -6.42 -9.23 -10.00
N GLY A 116 -6.03 -9.07 -8.74
CA GLY A 116 -5.26 -7.96 -8.20
C GLY A 116 -3.75 -8.19 -8.30
N SER A 117 -2.98 -7.12 -8.51
CA SER A 117 -1.54 -7.08 -8.26
C SER A 117 -1.20 -5.98 -7.27
N SER A 118 -0.24 -6.24 -6.38
CA SER A 118 0.31 -5.29 -5.41
C SER A 118 1.53 -4.53 -5.94
N THR A 119 1.80 -4.58 -7.25
CA THR A 119 2.86 -3.78 -7.89
C THR A 119 2.78 -2.31 -7.46
N SER A 120 3.92 -1.67 -7.31
CA SER A 120 4.05 -0.27 -6.87
C SER A 120 4.35 0.69 -8.01
N GLY A 121 4.89 0.19 -9.14
CA GLY A 121 5.32 1.06 -10.23
C GLY A 121 5.09 0.54 -11.65
N LEU A 122 4.91 -0.77 -11.85
CA LEU A 122 4.72 -1.33 -13.19
C LEU A 122 3.33 -0.96 -13.74
N LEU A 123 3.29 -0.66 -15.04
CA LEU A 123 2.03 -0.33 -15.69
C LEU A 123 1.18 -1.60 -15.86
N PRO A 124 -0.11 -1.60 -15.44
CA PRO A 124 -0.99 -2.74 -15.60
C PRO A 124 -1.05 -3.23 -17.06
N SER A 125 -1.03 -2.32 -18.02
CA SER A 125 -1.02 -2.68 -19.45
C SER A 125 0.19 -3.51 -19.87
N ASP A 126 1.32 -3.37 -19.18
CA ASP A 126 2.56 -4.06 -19.54
C ASP A 126 2.60 -5.44 -18.90
N PHE A 127 2.40 -5.55 -17.58
CA PHE A 127 2.56 -6.86 -16.91
C PHE A 127 1.33 -7.78 -16.98
N TYR A 128 0.16 -7.27 -17.39
CA TYR A 128 -1.00 -8.11 -17.71
C TYR A 128 -1.10 -8.48 -19.20
N GLU A 129 -0.14 -8.09 -20.05
CA GLU A 129 -0.22 -8.28 -21.50
C GLU A 129 -0.52 -9.74 -21.91
N SER A 130 0.09 -10.70 -21.23
CA SER A 130 -0.06 -12.14 -21.48
C SER A 130 -1.22 -12.80 -20.73
N SER A 131 -2.08 -12.04 -20.05
CA SER A 131 -3.17 -12.60 -19.25
C SER A 131 -4.36 -13.03 -20.11
N SER A 132 -4.97 -14.16 -19.74
CA SER A 132 -6.25 -14.61 -20.29
C SER A 132 -7.41 -13.85 -19.64
N HIS A 133 -8.28 -13.26 -20.45
CA HIS A 133 -9.36 -12.39 -19.99
C HIS A 133 -8.84 -11.19 -19.16
N PRO A 134 -8.00 -10.32 -19.72
CA PRO A 134 -7.39 -9.20 -18.99
C PRO A 134 -8.40 -8.14 -18.52
N GLU A 135 -9.66 -8.20 -18.99
CA GLU A 135 -10.73 -7.30 -18.58
C GLU A 135 -11.07 -7.37 -17.08
N ARG A 136 -10.64 -8.42 -16.37
CA ARG A 136 -10.85 -8.62 -14.92
C ARG A 136 -9.60 -8.35 -14.07
N CYS A 137 -8.51 -7.91 -14.70
CA CYS A 137 -7.24 -7.63 -14.05
C CYS A 137 -7.17 -6.16 -13.60
N VAL A 138 -6.75 -5.94 -12.36
CA VAL A 138 -6.59 -4.61 -11.74
C VAL A 138 -5.32 -4.59 -10.90
N VAL A 139 -4.70 -3.42 -10.75
CA VAL A 139 -3.80 -3.19 -9.61
C VAL A 139 -4.64 -2.85 -8.41
N GLY A 140 -4.28 -3.43 -7.27
CA GLY A 140 -4.68 -2.95 -5.95
C GLY A 140 -3.44 -2.80 -5.12
N HIS A 141 -2.82 -1.62 -5.23
CA HIS A 141 -1.55 -1.29 -4.62
C HIS A 141 -1.78 -0.82 -3.17
N PRO A 142 -1.40 -1.60 -2.15
CA PRO A 142 -1.58 -1.25 -0.75
C PRO A 142 -0.37 -0.47 -0.20
N PHE A 143 -0.49 0.02 1.04
CA PHE A 143 0.63 0.66 1.75
C PHE A 143 1.02 -0.17 2.97
N ASN A 144 2.33 -0.30 3.22
CA ASN A 144 2.87 -1.08 4.33
C ASN A 144 2.80 -0.30 5.67
N PRO A 145 2.29 -0.89 6.77
CA PRO A 145 1.75 -2.24 6.93
C PRO A 145 0.32 -2.40 6.37
N VAL A 146 0.16 -3.30 5.40
CA VAL A 146 -1.12 -3.53 4.67
C VAL A 146 -2.27 -3.88 5.61
N TYR A 147 -1.97 -4.59 6.70
CA TYR A 147 -2.97 -5.02 7.67
C TYR A 147 -3.52 -3.89 8.56
N LEU A 148 -2.89 -2.70 8.58
CA LEU A 148 -3.38 -1.53 9.34
C LEU A 148 -3.75 -0.36 8.43
N LEU A 149 -2.88 0.00 7.49
CA LEU A 149 -3.11 1.15 6.62
C LEU A 149 -4.29 0.87 5.67
N PRO A 150 -5.29 1.77 5.60
CA PRO A 150 -6.51 1.49 4.86
C PRO A 150 -6.37 1.79 3.37
N LEU A 151 -5.45 2.64 2.92
CA LEU A 151 -5.40 3.06 1.52
C LEU A 151 -5.03 1.89 0.60
N VAL A 152 -5.74 1.77 -0.52
CA VAL A 152 -5.36 0.92 -1.66
C VAL A 152 -5.63 1.67 -2.96
N GLU A 153 -4.63 1.79 -3.82
CA GLU A 153 -4.81 2.38 -5.15
C GLU A 153 -5.34 1.32 -6.12
N VAL A 154 -6.52 1.60 -6.70
CA VAL A 154 -7.14 0.72 -7.71
C VAL A 154 -6.86 1.30 -9.09
N VAL A 155 -6.13 0.55 -9.91
CA VAL A 155 -5.68 1.00 -11.25
C VAL A 155 -6.05 -0.04 -12.29
N GLY A 156 -6.71 0.39 -13.37
CA GLY A 156 -6.94 -0.46 -14.55
C GLY A 156 -5.88 -0.22 -15.63
N GLY A 157 -5.58 -1.26 -16.40
CA GLY A 157 -4.82 -1.15 -17.65
C GLY A 157 -5.73 -0.87 -18.85
N LYS A 158 -5.15 -0.81 -20.04
CA LYS A 158 -5.88 -0.56 -21.31
C LYS A 158 -7.03 -1.53 -21.56
N ASN A 159 -6.89 -2.78 -21.13
CA ASN A 159 -7.87 -3.84 -21.37
C ASN A 159 -8.83 -4.05 -20.20
N THR A 160 -8.60 -3.43 -19.04
CA THR A 160 -9.43 -3.61 -17.84
C THR A 160 -10.85 -3.06 -18.07
N ALA A 161 -11.87 -3.86 -17.78
CA ALA A 161 -13.24 -3.39 -17.87
C ALA A 161 -13.54 -2.37 -16.74
N PRO A 162 -14.26 -1.28 -17.03
CA PRO A 162 -14.73 -0.35 -15.99
C PRO A 162 -15.52 -1.04 -14.87
N ALA A 163 -16.30 -2.06 -15.21
CA ALA A 163 -17.04 -2.86 -14.23
C ALA A 163 -16.12 -3.69 -13.30
N ALA A 164 -14.92 -4.09 -13.76
CA ALA A 164 -13.95 -4.79 -12.92
C ALA A 164 -13.34 -3.85 -11.89
N ILE A 165 -13.05 -2.60 -12.27
CA ILE A 165 -12.60 -1.54 -11.33
C ILE A 165 -13.64 -1.32 -10.23
N GLN A 166 -14.92 -1.18 -10.60
CA GLN A 166 -15.99 -0.99 -9.61
C GLN A 166 -16.19 -2.21 -8.72
N ALA A 167 -16.02 -3.42 -9.25
CA ALA A 167 -16.08 -4.65 -8.46
C ALA A 167 -14.88 -4.75 -7.49
N ALA A 168 -13.67 -4.40 -7.94
CA ALA A 168 -12.47 -4.38 -7.11
C ALA A 168 -12.58 -3.37 -5.96
N ILE A 169 -13.11 -2.17 -6.22
CA ILE A 169 -13.43 -1.17 -5.19
C ILE A 169 -14.29 -1.79 -4.09
N LYS A 170 -15.38 -2.48 -4.44
CA LYS A 170 -16.27 -3.14 -3.47
C LYS A 170 -15.56 -4.25 -2.69
N VAL A 171 -14.73 -5.05 -3.37
CA VAL A 171 -13.95 -6.10 -2.70
C VAL A 171 -13.00 -5.49 -1.68
N TYR A 172 -12.23 -4.46 -2.05
CA TYR A 172 -11.31 -3.81 -1.12
C TYR A 172 -12.03 -3.09 0.03
N GLU A 173 -13.20 -2.48 -0.21
CA GLU A 173 -14.05 -1.93 0.87
C GLU A 173 -14.49 -3.03 1.86
N SER A 174 -14.85 -4.22 1.37
CA SER A 174 -15.22 -5.35 2.24
C SER A 174 -14.07 -5.84 3.13
N LEU A 175 -12.81 -5.57 2.72
CA LEU A 175 -11.58 -5.82 3.48
C LEU A 175 -11.17 -4.63 4.37
N GLY A 176 -12.07 -3.66 4.60
CA GLY A 176 -11.80 -2.48 5.42
C GLY A 176 -10.77 -1.52 4.81
N MET A 177 -10.56 -1.59 3.49
CA MET A 177 -9.71 -0.65 2.77
C MET A 177 -10.50 0.58 2.32
N ARG A 178 -9.77 1.68 2.09
CA ARG A 178 -10.20 2.89 1.41
C ARG A 178 -9.63 2.86 -0.02
N PRO A 179 -10.40 2.37 -1.01
CA PRO A 179 -9.92 2.34 -2.38
C PRO A 179 -9.85 3.77 -2.96
N LEU A 180 -8.72 4.05 -3.61
CA LEU A 180 -8.47 5.26 -4.39
C LEU A 180 -8.38 4.87 -5.87
N HIS A 181 -9.40 5.22 -6.65
CA HIS A 181 -9.38 4.93 -8.09
C HIS A 181 -8.41 5.85 -8.83
N VAL A 182 -7.32 5.28 -9.33
CA VAL A 182 -6.36 5.95 -10.20
C VAL A 182 -6.88 5.85 -11.62
N ARG A 183 -7.47 6.95 -12.09
CA ARG A 183 -8.25 6.99 -13.35
C ARG A 183 -7.43 6.70 -14.61
N LYS A 184 -6.11 6.87 -14.54
CA LYS A 184 -5.20 6.67 -15.66
C LYS A 184 -3.93 6.02 -15.12
N GLU A 185 -3.53 4.90 -15.73
CA GLU A 185 -2.25 4.28 -15.41
C GLU A 185 -1.10 5.29 -15.60
N VAL A 186 -0.21 5.32 -14.62
CA VAL A 186 0.99 6.16 -14.60
C VAL A 186 2.01 5.45 -13.72
N PRO A 187 3.30 5.44 -14.08
CA PRO A 187 4.32 4.80 -13.24
C PRO A 187 4.35 5.44 -11.83
N GLY A 188 4.32 4.59 -10.80
CA GLY A 188 4.27 5.01 -9.39
C GLY A 188 2.90 5.53 -8.94
N PHE A 189 1.86 5.42 -9.76
CA PHE A 189 0.48 5.81 -9.44
C PHE A 189 0.35 7.22 -8.86
N ILE A 190 -0.38 7.43 -7.75
CA ILE A 190 -0.54 8.75 -7.13
C ILE A 190 0.37 8.85 -5.92
N ALA A 191 0.21 7.96 -4.94
CA ALA A 191 0.86 8.08 -3.65
C ALA A 191 2.37 7.86 -3.76
N ASP A 192 2.83 6.82 -4.45
CA ASP A 192 4.26 6.54 -4.58
C ASP A 192 4.99 7.66 -5.33
N ARG A 193 4.37 8.32 -6.31
CA ARG A 193 4.96 9.52 -6.93
C ARG A 193 5.20 10.64 -5.92
N LEU A 194 4.31 10.82 -4.95
CA LEU A 194 4.47 11.83 -3.89
C LEU A 194 5.53 11.41 -2.87
N LEU A 195 5.56 10.12 -2.49
CA LEU A 195 6.57 9.57 -1.57
C LEU A 195 7.97 9.61 -2.19
N GLU A 196 8.10 9.25 -3.47
CA GLU A 196 9.35 9.33 -4.22
C GLU A 196 9.86 10.76 -4.35
N ALA A 197 8.97 11.73 -4.58
CA ALA A 197 9.39 13.13 -4.63
C ALA A 197 9.99 13.59 -3.30
N LEU A 198 9.38 13.21 -2.17
CA LEU A 198 9.92 13.49 -0.84
C LEU A 198 11.24 12.75 -0.60
N TRP A 199 11.31 11.47 -0.98
CA TRP A 199 12.50 10.65 -0.76
C TRP A 199 13.72 11.15 -1.52
N ARG A 200 13.54 11.54 -2.79
CA ARG A 200 14.63 12.06 -3.62
C ARG A 200 15.16 13.38 -3.10
N GLU A 201 14.28 14.26 -2.61
CA GLU A 201 14.69 15.50 -1.95
C GLU A 201 15.44 15.23 -0.64
N ALA A 202 14.96 14.28 0.18
CA ALA A 202 15.65 13.88 1.40
C ALA A 202 17.08 13.37 1.11
N LEU A 203 17.26 12.59 0.04
CA LEU A 203 18.58 12.13 -0.38
C LEU A 203 19.50 13.29 -0.78
N HIS A 204 18.99 14.32 -1.47
CA HIS A 204 19.79 15.52 -1.77
C HIS A 204 20.22 16.24 -0.49
N LEU A 205 19.31 16.42 0.47
CA LEU A 205 19.62 17.09 1.72
C LEU A 205 20.71 16.36 2.54
N VAL A 206 20.71 15.02 2.52
CA VAL A 206 21.79 14.23 3.13
C VAL A 206 23.08 14.36 2.31
N ASN A 207 22.99 14.16 1.00
CA ASN A 207 24.15 14.19 0.08
C ASN A 207 24.92 15.50 0.18
N ASP A 208 24.20 16.61 0.27
CA ASP A 208 24.77 17.96 0.31
C ASP A 208 25.14 18.41 1.73
N GLY A 209 24.97 17.54 2.73
CA GLY A 209 25.30 17.80 4.13
C GLY A 209 24.41 18.86 4.79
N VAL A 210 23.20 19.07 4.27
CA VAL A 210 22.24 20.05 4.79
C VAL A 210 21.60 19.57 6.08
N ALA A 211 21.30 18.28 6.19
CA ALA A 211 20.67 17.68 7.35
C ALA A 211 20.96 16.18 7.46
N THR A 212 20.89 15.66 8.68
CA THR A 212 20.90 14.21 8.96
C THR A 212 19.56 13.56 8.64
N THR A 213 19.51 12.23 8.51
CA THR A 213 18.24 11.50 8.32
C THR A 213 17.25 11.76 9.46
N GLY A 214 17.72 11.88 10.70
CA GLY A 214 16.90 12.20 11.86
C GLY A 214 16.28 13.61 11.81
N GLU A 215 17.04 14.62 11.40
CA GLU A 215 16.53 15.99 11.28
C GLU A 215 15.50 16.12 10.15
N ILE A 216 15.73 15.42 9.03
CA ILE A 216 14.78 15.36 7.92
C ILE A 216 13.48 14.67 8.36
N ASP A 217 13.59 13.54 9.06
CA ASP A 217 12.43 12.86 9.63
C ASP A 217 11.69 13.76 10.63
N ASP A 218 12.38 14.52 11.47
CA ASP A 218 11.78 15.44 12.44
C ASP A 218 11.01 16.57 11.77
N ALA A 219 11.51 17.11 10.65
CA ALA A 219 10.80 18.09 9.84
C ALA A 219 9.44 17.55 9.35
N ILE A 220 9.34 16.25 9.08
CA ILE A 220 8.08 15.59 8.73
C ILE A 220 7.26 15.27 9.99
N ARG A 221 7.83 14.55 10.97
CA ARG A 221 7.14 14.05 12.18
C ARG A 221 6.53 15.17 12.99
N PHE A 222 7.25 16.28 13.16
CA PHE A 222 6.80 17.43 13.97
C PHE A 222 6.25 18.58 13.12
N GLY A 223 6.37 18.51 11.80
CA GLY A 223 5.83 19.48 10.86
C GLY A 223 4.60 18.97 10.12
N ALA A 224 4.77 18.67 8.83
CA ALA A 224 3.64 18.38 7.95
C ALA A 224 2.96 17.03 8.23
N GLY A 225 3.68 16.04 8.78
CA GLY A 225 3.17 14.71 9.07
C GLY A 225 2.01 14.70 10.07
N LEU A 226 2.04 15.57 11.10
CA LEU A 226 0.94 15.69 12.08
C LEU A 226 -0.38 16.02 11.39
N ARG A 227 -0.40 17.03 10.51
CA ARG A 227 -1.60 17.44 9.76
C ARG A 227 -1.96 16.47 8.64
N TRP A 228 -0.98 15.87 7.97
CA TRP A 228 -1.22 14.92 6.88
C TRP A 228 -1.95 13.66 7.33
N SER A 229 -1.86 13.29 8.61
CA SER A 229 -2.60 12.15 9.17
C SER A 229 -4.13 12.29 9.09
N PHE A 230 -4.67 13.51 9.01
CA PHE A 230 -6.11 13.77 8.93
C PHE A 230 -6.52 14.76 7.83
N MET A 231 -5.57 15.44 7.19
CA MET A 231 -5.81 16.47 6.19
C MET A 231 -4.71 16.49 5.11
N GLY A 232 -5.10 16.19 3.86
CA GLY A 232 -4.18 16.23 2.72
C GLY A 232 -3.68 17.64 2.35
N THR A 233 -2.70 17.69 1.47
CA THR A 233 -2.00 18.93 1.04
C THR A 233 -2.95 20.01 0.53
N PHE A 234 -3.90 19.65 -0.36
CA PHE A 234 -4.78 20.65 -0.97
C PHE A 234 -5.72 21.31 0.03
N LEU A 235 -6.31 20.55 0.96
CA LEU A 235 -7.19 21.14 1.98
C LEU A 235 -6.36 21.95 2.99
N THR A 236 -5.19 21.47 3.37
CA THR A 236 -4.25 22.22 4.22
C THR A 236 -3.91 23.58 3.63
N TYR A 237 -3.58 23.64 2.34
CA TYR A 237 -3.25 24.91 1.66
C TYR A 237 -4.48 25.76 1.38
N THR A 238 -5.66 25.16 1.26
CA THR A 238 -6.92 25.92 1.22
C THR A 238 -7.10 26.70 2.52
N LEU A 239 -6.87 26.07 3.68
CA LEU A 239 -6.92 26.77 4.97
C LEU A 239 -5.83 27.82 5.13
N ALA A 240 -4.62 27.56 4.60
CA ALA A 240 -3.54 28.53 4.61
C ALA A 240 -3.84 29.79 3.75
N GLY A 241 -4.78 29.70 2.81
CA GLY A 241 -5.30 30.84 2.06
C GLY A 241 -6.34 31.69 2.82
N GLY A 242 -6.66 31.36 4.07
CA GLY A 242 -7.70 32.03 4.86
C GLY A 242 -9.10 31.88 4.25
N ASP A 243 -10.00 32.81 4.57
CA ASP A 243 -11.40 32.79 4.07
C ASP A 243 -11.50 32.87 2.54
N ALA A 244 -10.47 33.39 1.87
CA ALA A 244 -10.38 33.45 0.41
C ALA A 244 -9.92 32.12 -0.23
N GLY A 245 -9.47 31.17 0.58
CA GLY A 245 -9.21 29.79 0.21
C GLY A 245 -8.08 29.59 -0.81
N MET A 246 -8.16 28.48 -1.55
CA MET A 246 -7.11 28.03 -2.45
C MET A 246 -6.76 29.04 -3.55
N ARG A 247 -7.73 29.81 -4.05
CA ARG A 247 -7.44 30.81 -5.10
C ARG A 247 -6.48 31.88 -4.60
N HIS A 248 -6.69 32.35 -3.37
CA HIS A 248 -5.80 33.33 -2.75
C HIS A 248 -4.42 32.72 -2.49
N PHE A 249 -4.37 31.52 -1.91
CA PHE A 249 -3.12 30.79 -1.68
C PHE A 249 -2.29 30.64 -2.96
N MET A 250 -2.92 30.19 -4.06
CA MET A 250 -2.25 30.03 -5.36
C MET A 250 -1.78 31.35 -5.96
N THR A 251 -2.52 32.45 -5.75
CA THR A 251 -2.10 33.77 -6.25
C THR A 251 -0.90 34.31 -5.46
N GLN A 252 -0.90 34.11 -4.15
CA GLN A 252 0.16 34.59 -3.26
C GLN A 252 1.45 33.76 -3.39
N PHE A 253 1.34 32.44 -3.37
CA PHE A 253 2.49 31.52 -3.31
C PHE A 253 2.83 30.86 -4.65
N GLY A 254 1.97 30.96 -5.66
CA GLY A 254 2.23 30.44 -7.00
C GLY A 254 3.58 30.88 -7.61
N PRO A 255 4.02 32.15 -7.46
CA PRO A 255 5.34 32.58 -7.93
C PRO A 255 6.51 31.80 -7.32
N ALA A 256 6.37 31.29 -6.08
CA ALA A 256 7.42 30.52 -5.41
C ALA A 256 7.67 29.15 -6.06
N LEU A 257 6.72 28.62 -6.85
CA LEU A 257 6.88 27.36 -7.57
C LEU A 257 7.96 27.42 -8.67
N GLN A 258 8.41 28.61 -9.05
CA GLN A 258 9.51 28.81 -10.01
C GLN A 258 10.88 28.88 -9.33
N LEU A 259 10.92 28.91 -7.99
CA LEU A 259 12.17 28.96 -7.24
C LEU A 259 12.79 27.56 -7.21
N PRO A 260 14.11 27.43 -7.35
CA PRO A 260 14.81 26.14 -7.40
C PRO A 260 15.03 25.59 -5.99
N TRP A 261 13.95 25.35 -5.24
CA TRP A 261 14.01 24.93 -3.84
C TRP A 261 14.17 23.42 -3.66
N SER A 262 13.73 22.61 -4.63
CA SER A 262 13.77 21.15 -4.53
C SER A 262 14.07 20.48 -5.88
N TYR A 263 14.51 19.23 -5.81
CA TYR A 263 14.99 18.44 -6.94
C TYR A 263 14.20 17.13 -7.05
N LEU A 264 13.59 16.91 -8.22
CA LEU A 264 12.82 15.68 -8.50
C LEU A 264 13.66 14.50 -9.01
N PRO A 265 14.76 14.69 -9.77
CA PRO A 265 15.72 13.63 -10.01
C PRO A 265 16.48 13.30 -8.72
N ALA A 266 16.71 12.02 -8.43
CA ALA A 266 17.53 11.62 -7.29
C ALA A 266 19.01 12.05 -7.50
N PRO A 267 19.79 12.28 -6.42
CA PRO A 267 21.23 12.34 -6.55
C PRO A 267 21.80 11.00 -7.00
N GLU A 268 23.05 10.99 -7.46
CA GLU A 268 23.77 9.74 -7.69
C GLU A 268 23.92 8.99 -6.35
N LEU A 269 23.51 7.72 -6.32
CA LEU A 269 23.70 6.85 -5.16
C LEU A 269 25.15 6.40 -5.07
N THR A 270 26.00 7.29 -4.59
CA THR A 270 27.40 6.99 -4.27
C THR A 270 27.48 6.12 -3.01
N GLU A 271 28.54 5.33 -2.87
CA GLU A 271 28.80 4.57 -1.62
C GLU A 271 28.80 5.49 -0.39
N LYS A 272 29.35 6.70 -0.52
CA LYS A 272 29.33 7.70 0.56
C LYS A 272 27.89 8.04 0.98
N LEU A 273 27.01 8.35 0.03
CA LEU A 273 25.62 8.69 0.34
C LEU A 273 24.88 7.50 0.97
N ILE A 274 25.15 6.29 0.50
CA ILE A 274 24.58 5.07 1.10
C ILE A 274 25.06 4.94 2.55
N ASP A 275 26.36 5.07 2.79
CA ASP A 275 26.95 5.00 4.14
C ASP A 275 26.37 6.08 5.06
N ASP A 276 26.25 7.33 4.60
CA ASP A 276 25.67 8.43 5.38
C ASP A 276 24.22 8.14 5.81
N VAL A 277 23.41 7.57 4.91
CA VAL A 277 22.02 7.17 5.21
C VAL A 277 21.99 5.97 6.15
N VAL A 278 22.88 4.99 5.96
CA VAL A 278 22.98 3.81 6.83
C VAL A 278 23.38 4.21 8.25
N ASP A 279 24.37 5.08 8.40
CA ASP A 279 24.84 5.58 9.69
C ASP A 279 23.72 6.39 10.37
N GLY A 280 23.09 7.33 9.65
CA GLY A 280 21.98 8.12 10.19
C GLY A 280 20.79 7.27 10.64
N THR A 281 20.40 6.25 9.86
CA THR A 281 19.32 5.34 10.25
C THR A 281 19.72 4.38 11.37
N THR A 282 21.00 4.02 11.48
CA THR A 282 21.54 3.25 12.60
C THR A 282 21.47 4.04 13.91
N ASP A 283 21.79 5.34 13.86
CA ASP A 283 21.65 6.24 15.01
C ASP A 283 20.18 6.37 15.43
N GLN A 284 19.26 6.49 14.47
CA GLN A 284 17.82 6.53 14.74
C GLN A 284 17.28 5.21 15.33
N LEU A 285 17.78 4.07 14.84
CA LEU A 285 17.45 2.74 15.39
C LEU A 285 17.89 2.64 16.85
N GLY A 286 19.07 3.18 17.16
CA GLY A 286 19.65 3.20 18.49
C GLY A 286 19.75 1.79 19.08
N LYS A 287 19.17 1.60 20.27
CA LYS A 287 19.17 0.30 20.98
C LYS A 287 17.99 -0.62 20.61
N HIS A 288 17.09 -0.17 19.75
CA HIS A 288 15.86 -0.90 19.46
C HIS A 288 16.09 -1.94 18.37
N SER A 289 15.42 -3.08 18.46
CA SER A 289 15.34 -4.00 17.33
C SER A 289 14.30 -3.51 16.33
N ILE A 290 14.46 -3.85 15.05
CA ILE A 290 13.46 -3.59 14.00
C ILE A 290 12.07 -4.06 14.44
N SER A 291 11.98 -5.27 15.00
CA SER A 291 10.70 -5.81 15.47
C SER A 291 10.07 -5.00 16.63
N ALA A 292 10.88 -4.38 17.49
CA ALA A 292 10.37 -3.48 18.51
C ALA A 292 9.83 -2.18 17.91
N LEU A 293 10.53 -1.61 16.93
CA LEU A 293 10.06 -0.41 16.21
C LEU A 293 8.84 -0.69 15.34
N GLU A 294 8.72 -1.88 14.75
CA GLU A 294 7.51 -2.30 14.03
C GLU A 294 6.29 -2.33 14.96
N ARG A 295 6.43 -2.89 16.18
CA ARG A 295 5.35 -2.88 17.18
C ARG A 295 5.01 -1.46 17.61
N TYR A 296 6.02 -0.64 17.87
CA TYR A 296 5.82 0.77 18.22
C TYR A 296 5.08 1.53 17.10
N ARG A 297 5.51 1.36 15.84
CA ARG A 297 4.83 1.94 14.67
C ARG A 297 3.37 1.50 14.61
N ASP A 298 3.10 0.21 14.75
CA ASP A 298 1.74 -0.34 14.69
C ASP A 298 0.84 0.21 15.80
N ASP A 299 1.37 0.33 17.03
CA ASP A 299 0.68 0.94 18.17
C ASP A 299 0.35 2.42 17.89
N CYS A 300 1.31 3.18 17.35
CA CYS A 300 1.11 4.56 16.95
C CYS A 300 0.06 4.70 15.83
N LEU A 301 0.10 3.83 14.82
CA LEU A 301 -0.87 3.84 13.73
C LEU A 301 -2.29 3.60 14.26
N LEU A 302 -2.48 2.62 15.14
CA LEU A 302 -3.78 2.36 15.77
C LEU A 302 -4.27 3.57 16.57
N ALA A 303 -3.38 4.18 17.37
CA ALA A 303 -3.72 5.36 18.17
C ALA A 303 -4.11 6.56 17.29
N VAL A 304 -3.37 6.82 16.20
CA VAL A 304 -3.68 7.89 15.25
C VAL A 304 -5.00 7.63 14.54
N LEU A 305 -5.23 6.41 14.03
CA LEU A 305 -6.48 6.05 13.36
C LEU A 305 -7.69 6.27 14.27
N GLU A 306 -7.60 5.85 15.53
CA GLU A 306 -8.68 6.04 16.51
C GLU A 306 -8.88 7.52 16.86
N ALA A 307 -7.80 8.26 17.08
CA ALA A 307 -7.88 9.69 17.38
C ALA A 307 -8.52 10.49 16.23
N VAL A 308 -8.13 10.21 14.98
CA VAL A 308 -8.73 10.83 13.79
C VAL A 308 -10.19 10.44 13.66
N LYS A 309 -10.53 9.16 13.78
CA LYS A 309 -11.90 8.66 13.70
C LYS A 309 -12.81 9.32 14.74
N THR A 310 -12.40 9.30 16.00
CA THR A 310 -13.16 9.92 17.09
C THR A 310 -13.29 11.42 16.90
N THR A 311 -12.22 12.10 16.50
CA THR A 311 -12.26 13.56 16.28
C THR A 311 -13.17 13.94 15.11
N LYS A 312 -13.06 13.26 13.96
CA LYS A 312 -13.95 13.48 12.81
C LYS A 312 -15.42 13.28 13.17
N ALA A 313 -15.74 12.23 13.92
CA ALA A 313 -17.10 11.96 14.37
C ALA A 313 -17.68 13.11 15.22
N ARG A 314 -16.89 13.72 16.12
CA ARG A 314 -17.32 14.92 16.89
C ARG A 314 -17.63 16.12 16.00
N HIS A 315 -17.02 16.19 14.82
CA HIS A 315 -17.25 17.23 13.81
C HIS A 315 -18.26 16.81 12.74
N GLY A 316 -18.99 15.70 12.93
CA GLY A 316 -20.01 15.24 11.98
C GLY A 316 -19.48 14.65 10.68
N MET A 317 -18.19 14.28 10.63
CA MET A 317 -17.55 13.64 9.49
C MET A 317 -17.32 12.15 9.75
N SER A 318 -17.49 11.32 8.72
CA SER A 318 -17.04 9.93 8.76
C SER A 318 -15.51 9.83 8.68
N PHE A 319 -14.94 8.65 8.95
CA PHE A 319 -13.50 8.46 8.79
C PHE A 319 -13.02 8.68 7.33
N ALA A 320 -13.88 8.35 6.36
CA ALA A 320 -13.58 8.39 4.93
C ALA A 320 -13.70 9.79 4.29
N GLU A 321 -14.44 10.71 4.93
CA GLU A 321 -14.61 12.12 4.56
C GLU A 321 -13.51 12.99 5.16
#